data_AF-A0A2S6BVH6-F1
#
_entry.id   AF-A0A2S6BVH6-F1
#
_cell.length_a   1.000
_cell.length_b   1.000
_cell.length_c   1.000
_cell.angle_alpha   90.00
_cell.angle_beta   90.00
_cell.angle_gamma   90.00
#
_symmetry.space_group_name_H-M   'P 1'
#
loop_
_entity.id
_entity.type
_entity.pdbx_description
1 polymer ?
#
loop_
_entity_poly.entity_id
_entity_poly.type
_entity_poly.pdbx_seq_one_letter_code
_entity_poly.pdbx_strand_id
1 'polypeptide(L)'
;MENSPLGRLSSELRNEIYELALTADKPLTICSKLSLPSGTRRAPIGTQPALTKVCRQIRKETLTMFYHTNTFLIEVCGPRATGASPNLAREQKEVVAWLFGLERKHHASIRGLHLTVDMCLIASRDSPDWRGLMEVLESFHYHGKHAEEQKMRATVRLNKDGVDWMSRLGAADEAAAHAEQMEKDAVEFFEAEGLAIDVVWASGLTS
;
A
#
# COMPACT_ATOMS: atom_id res chain seq x y z
N MET A 1 0.36 4.34 -35.98
CA MET A 1 1.72 4.53 -35.39
C MET A 1 2.83 4.20 -36.39
N GLU A 2 2.51 3.70 -37.58
CA GLU A 2 3.48 3.11 -38.54
C GLU A 2 4.56 4.08 -39.03
N ASN A 3 4.33 5.39 -38.92
CA ASN A 3 5.30 6.42 -39.32
C ASN A 3 6.14 6.98 -38.16
N SER A 4 5.93 6.56 -36.90
CA SER A 4 6.76 7.04 -35.79
C SER A 4 8.08 6.25 -35.72
N PRO A 5 9.20 6.88 -35.30
CA PRO A 5 10.46 6.16 -35.09
C PRO A 5 10.31 4.97 -34.13
N LEU A 6 9.52 5.15 -33.07
CA LEU A 6 9.22 4.08 -32.10
C LEU A 6 8.41 2.94 -32.73
N GLY A 7 7.48 3.25 -33.63
CA GLY A 7 6.65 2.25 -34.32
C GLY A 7 7.41 1.40 -35.33
N ARG A 8 8.58 1.85 -35.79
CA ARG A 8 9.47 1.10 -36.71
C ARG A 8 10.36 0.08 -36.00
N LEU A 9 10.48 0.18 -34.68
CA LEU A 9 11.23 -0.79 -33.88
C LEU A 9 10.47 -2.12 -33.83
N SER A 10 11.18 -3.22 -33.64
CA SER A 10 10.56 -4.52 -33.37
C SER A 10 9.80 -4.49 -32.03
N SER A 11 8.92 -5.46 -31.82
CA SER A 11 8.19 -5.59 -30.55
C SER A 11 9.11 -5.73 -29.34
N GLU A 12 10.22 -6.45 -29.49
CA GLU A 12 11.17 -6.70 -28.41
C GLU A 12 11.83 -5.39 -27.96
N LEU A 13 12.37 -4.62 -28.92
CA LEU A 13 13.00 -3.33 -28.62
C LEU A 13 12.03 -2.32 -28.03
N ARG A 14 10.76 -2.32 -28.47
CA ARG A 14 9.73 -1.47 -27.85
C ARG A 14 9.47 -1.88 -26.41
N ASN A 15 9.37 -3.19 -26.13
CA ASN A 15 9.15 -3.69 -24.78
C ASN A 15 10.30 -3.32 -23.84
N GLU A 16 11.56 -3.44 -24.28
CA GLU A 16 12.73 -3.02 -23.49
C GLU A 16 12.68 -1.52 -23.15
N ILE A 17 12.34 -0.67 -24.13
CA ILE A 17 12.18 0.77 -23.90
C ILE A 17 11.04 1.03 -22.92
N TYR A 18 9.91 0.33 -23.06
CA TYR A 18 8.77 0.48 -22.17
C TYR A 18 9.08 0.06 -20.75
N GLU A 19 9.78 -1.06 -20.55
CA GLU A 19 10.15 -1.56 -19.24
C GLU A 19 11.01 -0.53 -18.50
N LEU A 20 12.06 -0.03 -19.16
CA LEU A 20 12.91 1.03 -18.62
C LEU A 20 12.14 2.32 -18.30
N ALA A 21 11.11 2.66 -19.08
CA ALA A 21 10.34 3.89 -18.90
C ALA A 21 9.20 3.78 -17.86
N LEU A 22 8.71 2.55 -17.59
CA LEU A 22 7.52 2.32 -16.77
C LEU A 22 7.85 1.77 -15.38
N THR A 23 9.00 1.13 -15.20
CA THR A 23 9.42 0.61 -13.91
C THR A 23 9.93 1.74 -13.01
N ALA A 24 9.34 1.86 -11.84
CA ALA A 24 9.79 2.77 -10.80
C ALA A 24 10.76 2.04 -9.86
N ASP A 25 11.85 2.71 -9.50
CA ASP A 25 12.81 2.20 -8.50
C ASP A 25 12.22 2.06 -7.10
N LYS A 26 11.07 2.70 -6.85
CA LYS A 26 10.42 2.77 -5.54
C LYS A 26 8.94 2.45 -5.68
N PRO A 27 8.31 1.89 -4.62
CA PRO A 27 6.87 1.68 -4.59
C PRO A 27 6.09 2.96 -4.88
N LEU A 28 5.00 2.81 -5.63
CA LEU A 28 4.10 3.88 -6.04
C LEU A 28 2.93 3.98 -5.06
N THR A 29 2.74 5.12 -4.39
CA THR A 29 1.67 5.25 -3.40
C THR A 29 0.31 5.52 -4.06
N ILE A 30 -0.72 4.79 -3.66
CA ILE A 30 -2.10 4.94 -4.18
C ILE A 30 -2.82 6.09 -3.46
N CYS A 31 -2.72 6.14 -2.13
CA CYS A 31 -3.32 7.16 -1.30
C CYS A 31 -2.33 8.29 -1.00
N SER A 32 -2.76 9.53 -1.20
CA SER A 32 -1.93 10.73 -1.08
C SER A 32 -1.73 11.06 0.40
N LYS A 33 -0.74 10.40 1.01
CA LYS A 33 -0.05 10.70 2.27
C LYS A 33 -0.74 11.72 3.19
N LEU A 34 -1.12 11.24 4.38
CA LEU A 34 -0.63 11.83 5.63
C LEU A 34 0.80 12.32 5.39
N SER A 35 0.93 13.62 5.19
CA SER A 35 2.24 14.25 5.07
C SER A 35 2.90 14.05 6.43
N LEU A 36 3.71 13.01 6.59
CA LEU A 36 4.68 12.97 7.66
C LEU A 36 5.46 14.28 7.55
N PRO A 37 5.45 15.15 8.56
CA PRO A 37 6.11 16.45 8.50
C PRO A 37 7.63 16.33 8.44
N SER A 38 8.16 15.12 8.67
CA SER A 38 9.58 14.80 8.47
C SER A 38 9.86 14.74 6.96
N GLY A 39 10.72 15.65 6.48
CA GLY A 39 11.05 15.95 5.07
C GLY A 39 11.66 14.82 4.23
N THR A 40 11.26 13.58 4.46
CA THR A 40 11.51 12.44 3.57
C THR A 40 10.73 12.64 2.27
N ARG A 41 11.41 12.45 1.13
CA ARG A 41 10.84 12.64 -0.21
C ARG A 41 9.50 11.89 -0.31
N ARG A 42 8.45 12.60 -0.74
CA ARG A 42 7.15 11.97 -1.04
C ARG A 42 7.39 10.81 -1.99
N ALA A 43 6.84 9.65 -1.64
CA ALA A 43 6.83 8.52 -2.55
C ALA A 43 6.06 8.95 -3.81
N PRO A 44 6.51 8.52 -5.00
CA PRO A 44 5.82 8.85 -6.24
C PRO A 44 4.38 8.33 -6.18
N ILE A 45 3.42 9.14 -6.64
CA ILE A 45 2.01 8.74 -6.70
C ILE A 45 1.85 7.72 -7.84
N GLY A 46 1.08 6.65 -7.61
CA GLY A 46 0.73 5.59 -8.56
C GLY A 46 -0.21 6.04 -9.68
N THR A 47 0.11 7.18 -10.30
CA THR A 47 -0.55 7.68 -11.49
C THR A 47 0.00 7.00 -12.74
N GLN A 48 -0.88 6.76 -13.71
CA GLN A 48 -0.49 6.23 -15.01
C GLN A 48 0.52 7.18 -15.70
N PRO A 49 1.73 6.70 -16.06
CA PRO A 49 2.75 7.50 -16.73
C PRO A 49 2.25 8.10 -18.04
N ALA A 50 2.81 9.23 -18.45
CA ALA A 50 2.42 9.92 -19.70
C ALA A 50 2.49 8.99 -20.93
N LEU A 51 3.45 8.06 -20.95
CA LEU A 51 3.62 7.06 -21.99
C LEU A 51 2.34 6.23 -22.24
N THR A 52 1.61 5.87 -21.19
CA THR A 52 0.37 5.09 -21.25
C THR A 52 -0.83 5.88 -21.81
N LYS A 53 -0.65 7.17 -22.10
CA LYS A 53 -1.70 8.09 -22.59
C LYS A 53 -1.46 8.61 -24.00
N VAL A 54 -0.34 8.23 -24.65
CA VAL A 54 0.08 8.78 -25.94
C VAL A 54 -0.84 8.34 -27.09
N CYS A 55 -0.97 7.03 -27.32
CA CYS A 55 -1.85 6.49 -28.35
C CYS A 55 -2.41 5.12 -27.95
N ARG A 56 -3.47 4.66 -28.63
CA ARG A 56 -4.18 3.42 -28.29
C ARG A 56 -3.28 2.18 -28.28
N GLN A 57 -2.36 2.08 -29.24
CA GLN A 57 -1.46 0.94 -29.33
C GLN A 57 -0.41 0.96 -28.19
N ILE A 58 0.30 2.07 -27.97
CA ILE A 58 1.25 2.19 -26.84
C ILE A 58 0.51 1.92 -25.53
N ARG A 59 -0.68 2.49 -25.32
CA ARG A 59 -1.48 2.25 -24.13
C ARG A 59 -1.77 0.76 -23.91
N LYS A 60 -2.14 0.03 -24.97
CA LYS A 60 -2.41 -1.41 -24.89
C LYS A 60 -1.16 -2.22 -24.55
N GLU A 61 0.00 -1.85 -25.11
CA GLU A 61 1.29 -2.53 -24.88
C GLU A 61 1.84 -2.24 -23.48
N THR A 62 1.71 -0.99 -22.99
CA THR A 62 2.38 -0.50 -21.79
C THR A 62 1.59 -0.66 -20.50
N LEU A 63 0.26 -0.60 -20.53
CA LEU A 63 -0.54 -0.51 -19.31
C LEU A 63 -0.47 -1.80 -18.47
N THR A 64 -0.49 -2.97 -19.11
CA THR A 64 -0.26 -4.26 -18.46
C THR A 64 1.14 -4.32 -17.84
N MET A 65 2.17 -3.89 -18.58
CA MET A 65 3.55 -3.89 -18.10
C MET A 65 3.74 -2.97 -16.89
N PHE A 66 3.12 -1.79 -16.88
CA PHE A 66 3.14 -0.87 -15.75
C PHE A 66 2.60 -1.52 -14.47
N TYR A 67 1.42 -2.13 -14.52
CA TYR A 67 0.84 -2.78 -13.33
C TYR A 67 1.58 -4.06 -12.93
N HIS A 68 2.25 -4.72 -13.87
CA HIS A 68 2.99 -5.95 -13.62
C HIS A 68 4.35 -5.72 -12.94
N THR A 69 5.08 -4.70 -13.41
CA THR A 69 6.48 -4.46 -13.00
C THR A 69 6.62 -3.59 -11.77
N ASN A 70 5.57 -2.83 -11.40
CA ASN A 70 5.62 -1.92 -10.27
C ASN A 70 4.99 -2.51 -9.02
N THR A 71 5.49 -2.06 -7.87
CA THR A 71 4.84 -2.26 -6.57
C THR A 71 4.01 -1.04 -6.22
N PHE A 72 2.77 -1.27 -5.80
CA PHE A 72 1.83 -0.24 -5.36
C PHE A 72 1.68 -0.30 -3.85
N LEU A 73 1.76 0.86 -3.21
CA LEU A 73 1.72 1.01 -1.77
C LEU A 73 0.41 1.69 -1.34
N ILE A 74 -0.33 1.04 -0.46
CA ILE A 74 -1.46 1.61 0.27
C ILE A 74 -0.95 1.94 1.67
N GLU A 75 -0.73 3.21 1.99
CA GLU A 75 -0.40 3.65 3.34
C GLU A 75 -1.66 4.16 4.02
N VAL A 76 -2.08 3.53 5.12
CA VAL A 76 -3.24 3.96 5.90
C VAL A 76 -2.89 4.18 7.35
N CYS A 77 -3.54 5.16 7.97
CA CYS A 77 -3.54 5.27 9.42
C CYS A 77 -4.44 4.18 10.00
N GLY A 78 -3.89 3.35 10.90
CA GLY A 78 -4.67 2.42 11.68
C GLY A 78 -5.78 3.14 12.45
N PRO A 79 -6.89 2.44 12.75
CA PRO A 79 -7.95 3.02 13.55
C PRO A 79 -7.40 3.40 14.94
N ARG A 80 -7.89 4.49 15.53
CA ARG A 80 -7.44 4.97 16.85
C ARG A 80 -8.40 4.45 17.92
N ALA A 81 -7.89 4.22 19.13
CA ALA A 81 -8.74 3.80 20.27
C ALA A 81 -9.91 4.77 20.54
N THR A 82 -9.78 6.04 20.14
CA THR A 82 -10.81 7.07 20.30
C THR A 82 -11.89 7.08 19.20
N GLY A 83 -11.91 6.08 18.30
CA GLY A 83 -12.96 5.93 17.28
C GLY A 83 -12.51 6.29 15.85
N ALA A 84 -13.43 6.89 15.08
CA ALA A 84 -13.25 7.15 13.65
C ALA A 84 -12.01 8.02 13.37
N SER A 85 -11.19 7.57 12.43
CA SER A 85 -10.04 8.33 11.93
C SER A 85 -10.46 9.02 10.63
N PRO A 86 -10.59 10.36 10.59
CA PRO A 86 -10.98 11.05 9.36
C PRO A 86 -9.98 10.81 8.22
N ASN A 87 -8.74 10.43 8.55
CA ASN A 87 -7.73 10.07 7.57
C ASN A 87 -8.05 8.71 6.92
N LEU A 88 -8.45 7.70 7.70
CA LEU A 88 -8.74 6.36 7.17
C LEU A 88 -9.93 6.40 6.21
N ALA A 89 -11.01 7.11 6.55
CA ALA A 89 -12.15 7.27 5.65
C ALA A 89 -11.77 7.97 4.32
N ARG A 90 -10.84 8.94 4.35
CA ARG A 90 -10.33 9.59 3.13
C ARG A 90 -9.45 8.64 2.33
N GLU A 91 -8.50 7.97 2.99
CA GLU A 91 -7.58 7.02 2.36
C GLU A 91 -8.34 5.85 1.73
N GLN A 92 -9.36 5.33 2.41
CA GLN A 92 -10.28 4.33 1.88
C GLN A 92 -10.93 4.83 0.58
N LYS A 93 -11.46 6.05 0.55
CA LYS A 93 -12.06 6.63 -0.67
C LYS A 93 -11.06 6.73 -1.82
N GLU A 94 -9.81 7.10 -1.54
CA GLU A 94 -8.75 7.18 -2.55
C GLU A 94 -8.37 5.80 -3.09
N VAL A 95 -8.23 4.80 -2.21
CA VAL A 95 -7.97 3.40 -2.60
C VAL A 95 -9.12 2.86 -3.44
N VAL A 96 -10.36 3.07 -3.01
CA VAL A 96 -11.57 2.70 -3.76
C VAL A 96 -11.57 3.37 -5.13
N ALA A 97 -11.37 4.68 -5.20
CA ALA A 97 -11.36 5.41 -6.47
C ALA A 97 -10.28 4.89 -7.42
N TRP A 98 -9.09 4.57 -6.89
CA TRP A 98 -8.00 4.00 -7.68
C TRP A 98 -8.35 2.60 -8.21
N LEU A 99 -8.83 1.71 -7.33
CA LEU A 99 -9.19 0.33 -7.69
C LEU A 99 -10.33 0.29 -8.72
N PHE A 100 -11.41 1.02 -8.48
CA PHE A 100 -12.55 1.07 -9.42
C PHE A 100 -12.20 1.79 -10.74
N GLY A 101 -11.12 2.56 -10.78
CA GLY A 101 -10.59 3.16 -12.00
C GLY A 101 -9.87 2.17 -12.93
N LEU A 102 -9.63 0.93 -12.48
CA LEU A 102 -8.91 -0.08 -13.24
C LEU A 102 -9.85 -1.05 -13.96
N GLU A 103 -9.45 -1.47 -15.17
CA GLU A 103 -10.10 -2.61 -15.84
C GLU A 103 -9.70 -3.92 -15.17
N ARG A 104 -10.59 -4.92 -15.19
CA ARG A 104 -10.36 -6.26 -14.61
C ARG A 104 -9.03 -6.90 -15.00
N LYS A 105 -8.61 -6.75 -16.26
CA LYS A 105 -7.33 -7.29 -16.76
C LYS A 105 -6.10 -6.65 -16.09
N HIS A 106 -6.21 -5.39 -15.68
CA HIS A 106 -5.13 -4.68 -14.98
C HIS A 106 -5.03 -5.12 -13.52
N HIS A 107 -6.15 -5.40 -12.84
CA HIS A 107 -6.12 -6.02 -11.51
C HIS A 107 -5.37 -7.35 -11.53
N ALA A 108 -5.65 -8.21 -12.52
CA ALA A 108 -4.94 -9.48 -12.69
C ALA A 108 -3.43 -9.32 -12.98
N SER A 109 -3.04 -8.15 -13.49
CA SER A 109 -1.63 -7.84 -13.79
C SER A 109 -0.86 -7.35 -12.56
N ILE A 110 -1.53 -6.82 -11.54
CA ILE A 110 -0.89 -6.34 -10.31
C ILE A 110 -0.30 -7.53 -9.54
N ARG A 111 1.03 -7.53 -9.39
CA ARG A 111 1.77 -8.57 -8.66
C ARG A 111 2.33 -8.10 -7.32
N GLY A 112 2.55 -6.80 -7.16
CA GLY A 112 3.04 -6.20 -5.92
C GLY A 112 2.05 -5.17 -5.40
N LEU A 113 1.08 -5.60 -4.60
CA LEU A 113 0.32 -4.68 -3.75
C LEU A 113 0.84 -4.78 -2.32
N HIS A 114 1.10 -3.65 -1.68
CA HIS A 114 1.60 -3.59 -0.32
C HIS A 114 0.72 -2.68 0.51
N LEU A 115 0.09 -3.22 1.54
CA LEU A 115 -0.64 -2.46 2.55
C LEU A 115 0.30 -2.15 3.71
N THR A 116 0.54 -0.87 3.99
CA THR A 116 1.23 -0.42 5.19
C THR A 116 0.25 0.27 6.11
N VAL A 117 0.17 -0.19 7.36
CA VAL A 117 -0.73 0.36 8.38
C VAL A 117 0.09 0.98 9.50
N ASP A 118 -0.05 2.28 9.67
CA ASP A 118 0.54 3.02 10.79
C ASP A 118 -0.34 2.83 12.03
N MET A 119 0.07 1.96 12.94
CA MET A 119 -0.68 1.70 14.17
C MET A 119 -0.09 2.47 15.34
N CYS A 120 -0.92 3.32 15.95
CA CYS A 120 -0.63 3.93 17.25
C CYS A 120 -1.25 3.13 18.41
N LEU A 121 -2.37 2.44 18.17
CA LEU A 121 -3.10 1.59 19.13
C LEU A 121 -3.89 0.55 18.31
N ILE A 122 -4.02 -0.70 18.78
CA ILE A 122 -4.93 -1.67 18.15
C ILE A 122 -6.35 -1.19 18.40
N ALA A 123 -6.97 -0.56 17.40
CA ALA A 123 -8.38 -0.28 17.45
C ALA A 123 -9.20 -1.51 17.07
N SER A 124 -10.48 -1.46 17.44
CA SER A 124 -11.42 -2.54 17.17
C SER A 124 -11.49 -2.85 15.67
N ARG A 125 -11.44 -4.16 15.34
CA ARG A 125 -11.77 -4.71 14.02
C ARG A 125 -13.12 -4.23 13.49
N ASP A 126 -14.00 -3.79 14.38
CA ASP A 126 -15.33 -3.31 14.06
C ASP A 126 -15.38 -1.86 13.57
N SER A 127 -14.23 -1.20 13.38
CA SER A 127 -14.21 0.11 12.73
C SER A 127 -14.84 0.00 11.33
N PRO A 128 -15.89 0.77 11.02
CA PRO A 128 -16.59 0.69 9.74
C PRO A 128 -15.67 1.07 8.56
N ASP A 129 -14.74 2.00 8.77
CA ASP A 129 -13.79 2.43 7.73
C ASP A 129 -12.78 1.31 7.41
N TRP A 130 -12.29 0.61 8.44
CA TRP A 130 -11.38 -0.53 8.24
C TRP A 130 -12.10 -1.69 7.54
N ARG A 131 -13.29 -2.06 8.03
CA ARG A 131 -14.11 -3.12 7.42
C ARG A 131 -14.39 -2.80 5.96
N GLY A 132 -14.78 -1.56 5.64
CA GLY A 132 -15.04 -1.16 4.28
C GLY A 132 -13.79 -1.17 3.39
N LEU A 133 -12.60 -0.89 3.92
CA LEU A 133 -11.35 -1.06 3.17
C LEU A 133 -11.08 -2.53 2.87
N MET A 134 -11.23 -3.40 3.87
CA MET A 134 -11.01 -4.84 3.72
C MET A 134 -12.02 -5.47 2.75
N GLU A 135 -13.31 -5.15 2.85
CA GLU A 135 -14.36 -5.61 1.92
C GLU A 135 -14.02 -5.24 0.46
N VAL A 136 -13.52 -4.02 0.24
CA VAL A 136 -13.09 -3.58 -1.09
C VAL A 136 -11.91 -4.41 -1.59
N LEU A 137 -10.86 -4.57 -0.77
CA LEU A 137 -9.69 -5.34 -1.16
C LEU A 137 -10.03 -6.83 -1.40
N GLU A 138 -10.99 -7.38 -0.65
CA GLU A 138 -11.50 -8.75 -0.84
C GLU A 138 -12.25 -8.89 -2.16
N SER A 139 -13.10 -7.90 -2.50
CA SER A 139 -13.89 -7.90 -3.75
C SER A 139 -13.02 -7.93 -5.03
N PHE A 140 -11.77 -7.48 -4.94
CA PHE A 140 -10.78 -7.53 -6.01
C PHE A 140 -9.76 -8.67 -5.85
N HIS A 141 -9.97 -9.58 -4.89
CA HIS A 141 -9.13 -10.73 -4.60
C HIS A 141 -7.68 -10.37 -4.22
N TYR A 142 -7.47 -9.26 -3.49
CA TYR A 142 -6.15 -8.93 -2.96
C TYR A 142 -5.84 -9.62 -1.63
N HIS A 143 -6.86 -10.06 -0.90
CA HIS A 143 -6.73 -10.87 0.32
C HIS A 143 -7.88 -11.88 0.46
N GLY A 144 -7.82 -12.70 1.51
CA GLY A 144 -8.78 -13.78 1.79
C GLY A 144 -8.17 -15.18 1.70
N LYS A 145 -9.00 -16.21 1.93
CA LYS A 145 -8.57 -17.61 2.12
C LYS A 145 -8.08 -18.34 0.86
N HIS A 146 -7.99 -17.66 -0.27
CA HIS A 146 -7.46 -18.23 -1.51
C HIS A 146 -5.93 -18.11 -1.53
N ALA A 147 -5.27 -18.93 -0.71
CA ALA A 147 -3.84 -18.87 -0.42
C ALA A 147 -2.91 -18.96 -1.65
N GLU A 148 -3.38 -19.55 -2.76
CA GLU A 148 -2.56 -19.77 -3.95
C GLU A 148 -2.30 -18.49 -4.78
N GLU A 149 -3.00 -17.37 -4.50
CA GLU A 149 -2.82 -16.11 -5.25
C GLU A 149 -2.80 -14.86 -4.36
N GLN A 150 -2.22 -14.93 -3.16
CA GLN A 150 -2.10 -13.72 -2.33
C GLN A 150 -1.19 -12.68 -3.00
N LYS A 151 -1.82 -11.67 -3.62
CA LYS A 151 -1.15 -10.57 -4.35
C LYS A 151 -0.74 -9.41 -3.45
N MET A 152 -1.20 -9.41 -2.21
CA MET A 152 -0.98 -8.35 -1.25
C MET A 152 -0.12 -8.79 -0.07
N ARG A 153 0.89 -7.99 0.27
CA ARG A 153 1.64 -8.09 1.52
C ARG A 153 1.17 -7.00 2.48
N ALA A 154 1.21 -7.26 3.78
CA ALA A 154 0.90 -6.26 4.79
C ALA A 154 2.14 -5.96 5.65
N THR A 155 2.32 -4.69 6.02
CA THR A 155 3.29 -4.27 7.03
C THR A 155 2.60 -3.39 8.05
N VAL A 156 2.77 -3.71 9.33
CA VAL A 156 2.32 -2.82 10.42
C VAL A 156 3.52 -2.05 10.94
N ARG A 157 3.41 -0.72 10.92
CA ARG A 157 4.37 0.18 11.54
C ARG A 157 3.87 0.55 12.93
N LEU A 158 4.53 0.03 13.96
CA LEU A 158 4.27 0.38 15.35
C LEU A 158 5.05 1.63 15.73
N ASN A 159 4.39 2.59 16.39
CA ASN A 159 5.06 3.80 16.86
C ASN A 159 5.82 3.54 18.16
N LYS A 160 7.15 3.76 18.15
CA LYS A 160 8.00 3.67 19.34
C LYS A 160 7.71 4.74 20.39
N ASP A 161 7.12 5.88 20.02
CA ASP A 161 7.02 7.05 20.90
C ASP A 161 6.29 6.74 22.23
N GLY A 162 5.26 5.88 22.20
CA GLY A 162 4.55 5.45 23.41
C GLY A 162 5.40 4.55 24.31
N VAL A 163 6.15 3.62 23.72
CA VAL A 163 7.06 2.71 24.42
C VAL A 163 8.25 3.49 25.00
N ASP A 164 8.82 4.40 24.22
CA ASP A 164 9.92 5.27 24.63
C ASP A 164 9.48 6.20 25.77
N TRP A 165 8.26 6.73 25.73
CA TRP A 165 7.70 7.54 26.81
C TRP A 165 7.58 6.75 28.12
N MET A 166 7.02 5.53 28.09
CA MET A 166 6.93 4.68 29.29
C MET A 166 8.32 4.32 29.85
N SER A 167 9.27 4.04 28.96
CA SER A 167 10.66 3.75 29.33
C SER A 167 11.30 4.91 30.09
N ARG A 168 11.04 6.16 29.67
CA ARG A 168 11.56 7.37 30.32
C ARG A 168 10.97 7.62 31.71
N LEU A 169 9.81 7.04 32.03
CA LEU A 169 9.19 7.12 33.36
C LEU A 169 9.72 6.06 34.34
N GLY A 170 10.73 5.28 33.95
CA GLY A 170 11.30 4.21 34.77
C GLY A 170 10.52 2.90 34.72
N ALA A 171 9.55 2.77 33.81
CA ALA A 171 8.73 1.58 33.60
C ALA A 171 9.24 0.75 32.41
N ALA A 172 10.55 0.46 32.35
CA ALA A 172 11.16 -0.21 31.19
C ALA A 172 10.60 -1.62 30.95
N ASP A 173 10.38 -2.39 32.03
CA ASP A 173 9.83 -3.74 31.92
C ASP A 173 8.36 -3.72 31.43
N GLU A 174 7.57 -2.75 31.90
CA GLU A 174 6.19 -2.55 31.43
C GLU A 174 6.16 -2.10 29.97
N ALA A 175 7.09 -1.24 29.56
CA ALA A 175 7.22 -0.78 28.18
C ALA A 175 7.58 -1.93 27.23
N ALA A 176 8.50 -2.81 27.62
CA ALA A 176 8.87 -3.99 26.86
C ALA A 176 7.70 -4.98 26.74
N ALA A 177 7.00 -5.26 27.86
CA ALA A 177 5.81 -6.12 27.85
C ALA A 177 4.69 -5.55 26.97
N HIS A 178 4.48 -4.23 27.02
CA HIS A 178 3.51 -3.55 26.16
C HIS A 178 3.89 -3.64 24.67
N ALA A 179 5.17 -3.46 24.35
CA ALA A 179 5.67 -3.58 22.99
C ALA A 179 5.46 -4.98 22.42
N GLU A 180 5.79 -6.02 23.18
CA GLU A 180 5.55 -7.42 22.81
C GLU A 180 4.06 -7.71 22.60
N GLN A 181 3.20 -7.20 23.50
CA GLN A 181 1.76 -7.35 23.37
C GLN A 181 1.22 -6.66 22.10
N MET A 182 1.74 -5.46 21.77
CA MET A 182 1.34 -4.75 20.54
C MET A 182 1.72 -5.51 19.28
N GLU A 183 2.92 -6.10 19.22
CA GLU A 183 3.33 -6.94 18.10
C GLU A 183 2.41 -8.15 17.95
N LYS A 184 2.15 -8.85 19.07
CA LYS A 184 1.27 -10.02 19.10
C LYS A 184 -0.14 -9.67 18.63
N ASP A 185 -0.72 -8.60 19.15
CA ASP A 185 -2.07 -8.16 18.78
C ASP A 185 -2.14 -7.75 17.30
N ALA A 186 -1.09 -7.13 16.76
CA ALA A 186 -1.00 -6.82 15.35
C ALA A 186 -0.95 -8.10 14.49
N VAL A 187 -0.11 -9.07 14.85
CA VAL A 187 -0.04 -10.36 14.14
C VAL A 187 -1.40 -11.05 14.17
N GLU A 188 -2.00 -11.22 15.36
CA GLU A 188 -3.31 -11.87 15.52
C GLU A 188 -4.43 -11.13 14.75
N PHE A 189 -4.37 -9.80 14.68
CA PHE A 189 -5.28 -8.98 13.91
C PHE A 189 -5.22 -9.30 12.41
N PHE A 190 -4.04 -9.27 11.80
CA PHE A 190 -3.89 -9.43 10.36
C PHE A 190 -3.93 -10.89 9.91
N GLU A 191 -3.46 -11.84 10.72
CA GLU A 191 -3.60 -13.26 10.43
C GLU A 191 -5.07 -13.68 10.37
N ALA A 192 -5.93 -13.09 11.22
CA ALA A 192 -7.37 -13.35 11.17
C ALA A 192 -8.02 -12.86 9.85
N GLU A 193 -7.44 -11.84 9.21
CA GLU A 193 -7.81 -11.36 7.88
C GLU A 193 -7.16 -12.18 6.75
N GLY A 194 -6.36 -13.20 7.08
CA GLY A 194 -5.62 -14.01 6.12
C GLY A 194 -4.45 -13.27 5.46
N LEU A 195 -3.90 -12.25 6.13
CA LEU A 195 -2.79 -11.46 5.63
C LEU A 195 -1.45 -11.92 6.19
N ALA A 196 -0.49 -12.21 5.31
CA ALA A 196 0.91 -12.32 5.69
C ALA A 196 1.42 -10.92 6.08
N ILE A 197 1.89 -10.79 7.32
CA ILE A 197 2.24 -9.52 7.93
C ILE A 197 3.69 -9.48 8.38
N ASP A 198 4.36 -8.37 8.06
CA ASP A 198 5.61 -7.96 8.68
C ASP A 198 5.32 -6.87 9.73
N VAL A 199 5.80 -7.02 10.96
CA VAL A 199 5.70 -5.96 11.98
C VAL A 199 7.03 -5.24 12.07
N VAL A 200 7.02 -3.92 11.95
CA VAL A 200 8.22 -3.08 12.04
C VAL A 200 7.99 -1.93 13.01
N TRP A 201 9.01 -1.62 13.79
CA TRP A 201 8.99 -0.46 14.66
C TRP A 201 9.53 0.77 13.93
N ALA A 202 8.72 1.82 13.86
CA ALA A 202 9.13 3.12 13.31
C ALA A 202 9.53 4.07 14.45
N SER A 203 10.73 4.64 14.35
CA SER A 203 11.19 5.74 15.21
C SER A 203 10.88 7.09 14.55
N GLY A 204 10.27 8.03 15.29
CA GLY A 204 10.12 9.42 14.84
C GLY A 204 8.86 9.72 14.03
N LEU A 205 7.71 9.13 14.40
CA LEU A 205 6.40 9.51 13.85
C LEU A 205 5.82 10.76 14.52
N THR A 206 6.43 11.23 15.61
CA THR A 206 6.06 12.49 16.28
C THR A 206 6.47 13.71 15.45
N SER A 207 5.46 14.54 15.19
CA SER A 207 5.60 15.92 14.69
C SER A 207 6.00 16.84 15.84
#